data_AF-A0A7C6RWM9-F1
#
_entry.id   AF-A0A7C6RWM9-F1
#
_cell.length_a   1.000
_cell.length_b   1.000
_cell.length_c   1.000
_cell.angle_alpha   90.00
_cell.angle_beta   90.00
_cell.angle_gamma   90.00
#
_symmetry.space_group_name_H-M   'P 1'
#
loop_
_entity.id
_entity.type
_entity.pdbx_description
1 polymer ?
#
loop_
_entity_poly.entity_id
_entity_poly.type
_entity_poly.pdbx_seq_one_letter_code
_entity_poly.pdbx_strand_id
1 'polypeptide(L)'
;MTWQNLVTCALLGTERQAPDLQASDDALGQLLSRLESDDREGALLRAAGVMALWRRAGYQIQRDEWPLPPPCELDATPVCGSLARQHLALMLQGHHTELLLEWLQVLAEAGRRAPEDLLPALLEAGAARIGLRPTLLPVLGRRGRWLAQQNPAWGYAVQTDDENLWQTGQFEERLALLRQLRVTRPERALELLNSTWSEDRAKQRREFIETLTTGLSMADEPFLEAALDDRSVEVARAAADLLARLPDSRLVQRLTARALQLIRFQPGRFLKRDRLEVELPEDDPALRRDGIADPPSASSAKLGEKAWRLSRIVGAVPPALWSRQWGLAPAEILTLSRDSEWRQALLEGWALATRRHCDSDWAEALLPLYPDHDTLTAAL
;
A
#
# COMPACT_ATOMS: atom_id res chain seq x y z
N MET A 1 -36.51 52.09 -14.73
CA MET A 1 -36.53 51.25 -15.95
C MET A 1 -35.66 50.02 -15.72
N THR A 2 -36.15 48.80 -15.91
CA THR A 2 -35.33 47.58 -15.75
C THR A 2 -34.62 47.23 -17.07
N TRP A 3 -33.50 46.52 -17.00
CA TRP A 3 -32.77 46.03 -18.20
C TRP A 3 -33.69 45.24 -19.12
N GLN A 4 -34.61 44.47 -18.53
CA GLN A 4 -35.59 43.68 -19.24
C GLN A 4 -36.58 44.54 -20.04
N ASN A 5 -36.93 45.74 -19.57
CA ASN A 5 -37.80 46.66 -20.30
C ASN A 5 -37.11 47.25 -21.54
N LEU A 6 -35.80 47.57 -21.45
CA LEU A 6 -35.03 47.99 -22.63
C LEU A 6 -34.91 46.86 -23.66
N VAL A 7 -34.66 45.62 -23.21
CA VAL A 7 -34.59 44.45 -24.10
C VAL A 7 -35.94 44.22 -24.79
N THR A 8 -37.05 44.30 -24.06
CA THR A 8 -38.40 44.19 -24.62
C THR A 8 -38.70 45.30 -25.63
N CYS A 9 -38.31 46.55 -25.33
CA CYS A 9 -38.43 47.68 -26.25
C CYS A 9 -37.63 47.46 -27.54
N ALA A 10 -36.40 46.94 -27.43
CA ALA A 10 -35.56 46.61 -28.57
C ALA A 10 -36.15 45.49 -29.44
N LEU A 11 -36.78 44.48 -28.83
CA LEU A 11 -37.40 43.35 -29.53
C LEU A 11 -38.73 43.73 -30.22
N LEU A 12 -39.52 44.60 -29.61
CA LEU A 12 -40.82 45.05 -30.16
C LEU A 12 -40.67 46.17 -31.21
N GLY A 13 -39.54 46.89 -31.19
CA GLY A 13 -39.26 48.03 -32.03
C GLY A 13 -39.64 49.36 -31.38
N THR A 14 -38.72 50.34 -31.48
CA THR A 14 -38.83 51.71 -30.95
C THR A 14 -39.99 52.51 -31.54
N GLU A 15 -40.49 52.10 -32.71
CA GLU A 15 -41.67 52.69 -33.34
C GLU A 15 -42.96 52.32 -32.58
N ARG A 16 -43.06 51.06 -32.10
CA ARG A 16 -44.24 50.52 -31.40
C ARG A 16 -44.25 50.85 -29.92
N GLN A 17 -43.07 50.91 -29.30
CA GLN A 17 -42.90 51.19 -27.89
C GLN A 17 -41.67 52.07 -27.68
N ALA A 18 -41.85 53.27 -27.12
CA ALA A 18 -40.74 54.14 -26.79
C ALA A 18 -40.05 53.69 -25.48
N PRO A 19 -38.72 53.88 -25.34
CA PRO A 19 -38.02 53.60 -24.10
C PRO A 19 -38.46 54.58 -23.00
N ASP A 20 -38.93 54.05 -21.88
CA ASP A 20 -39.31 54.86 -20.71
C ASP A 20 -38.09 55.21 -19.85
N LEU A 21 -37.51 56.38 -20.11
CA LEU A 21 -36.31 56.89 -19.45
C LEU A 21 -36.57 57.45 -18.04
N GLN A 22 -37.84 57.56 -17.59
CA GLN A 22 -38.22 58.18 -16.31
C GLN A 22 -38.69 57.17 -15.25
N ALA A 23 -38.55 55.87 -15.53
CA ALA A 23 -39.15 54.81 -14.70
C ALA A 23 -38.48 54.50 -13.35
N SER A 24 -37.66 55.38 -12.75
CA SER A 24 -37.14 55.19 -11.38
C SER A 24 -36.61 56.50 -10.78
N ASP A 25 -36.78 56.70 -9.47
CA ASP A 25 -36.23 57.84 -8.71
C ASP A 25 -34.82 57.59 -8.16
N ASP A 26 -34.29 56.39 -8.37
CA ASP A 26 -32.94 56.01 -7.97
C ASP A 26 -31.84 56.71 -8.80
N ALA A 27 -30.58 56.59 -8.37
CA ALA A 27 -29.44 57.22 -9.03
C ALA A 27 -29.27 56.81 -10.51
N LEU A 28 -29.71 55.61 -10.89
CA LEU A 28 -29.69 55.17 -12.29
C LEU A 28 -30.80 55.86 -13.09
N GLY A 29 -32.01 55.96 -12.53
CA GLY A 29 -33.13 56.68 -13.13
C GLY A 29 -32.84 58.17 -13.31
N GLN A 30 -32.15 58.81 -12.36
CA GLN A 30 -31.68 60.20 -12.49
C GLN A 30 -30.63 60.40 -13.58
N LEU A 31 -29.82 59.37 -13.89
CA LEU A 31 -28.88 59.41 -15.02
C LEU A 31 -29.60 59.19 -16.35
N LEU A 32 -30.55 58.27 -16.39
CA LEU A 32 -31.36 57.99 -17.58
C LEU A 32 -32.27 59.17 -17.96
N SER A 33 -32.81 59.91 -16.99
CA SER A 33 -33.66 61.07 -17.24
C SER A 33 -32.93 62.28 -17.85
N ARG A 34 -31.59 62.29 -17.83
CA ARG A 34 -30.75 63.31 -18.48
C ARG A 34 -30.47 63.00 -19.94
N LEU A 35 -30.85 61.83 -20.43
CA LEU A 35 -30.64 61.45 -21.82
C LEU A 35 -31.69 62.13 -22.71
N GLU A 36 -31.25 62.60 -23.88
CA GLU A 36 -32.14 63.15 -24.90
C GLU A 36 -33.12 62.08 -25.41
N SER A 37 -34.40 62.43 -25.49
CA SER A 37 -35.51 61.55 -25.90
C SER A 37 -36.07 61.84 -27.29
N ASP A 38 -35.53 62.82 -28.02
CA ASP A 38 -36.07 63.28 -29.31
C ASP A 38 -35.95 62.23 -30.42
N ASP A 39 -34.89 61.42 -30.36
CA ASP A 39 -34.63 60.26 -31.20
C ASP A 39 -34.86 58.99 -30.38
N ARG A 40 -35.85 58.17 -30.78
CA ARG A 40 -36.27 56.98 -30.01
C ARG A 40 -35.22 55.88 -30.06
N GLU A 41 -34.62 55.68 -31.24
CA GLU A 41 -33.54 54.73 -31.48
C GLU A 41 -32.29 55.15 -30.68
N GLY A 42 -31.91 56.43 -30.78
CA GLY A 42 -30.81 57.00 -30.02
C GLY A 42 -31.04 56.97 -28.50
N ALA A 43 -32.27 57.20 -28.04
CA ALA A 43 -32.65 57.10 -26.63
C ALA A 43 -32.48 55.67 -26.10
N LEU A 44 -32.94 54.66 -26.86
CA LEU A 44 -32.78 53.25 -26.52
C LEU A 44 -31.30 52.87 -26.40
N LEU A 45 -30.47 53.24 -27.38
CA LEU A 45 -29.03 52.92 -27.39
C LEU A 45 -28.27 53.62 -26.25
N ARG A 46 -28.58 54.90 -25.99
CA ARG A 46 -27.97 55.65 -24.88
C ARG A 46 -28.36 55.04 -23.53
N ALA A 47 -29.63 54.68 -23.33
CA ALA A 47 -30.08 54.01 -22.11
C ALA A 47 -29.40 52.65 -21.93
N ALA A 48 -29.27 51.86 -22.99
CA ALA A 48 -28.56 50.59 -22.96
C ALA A 48 -27.08 50.75 -22.57
N GLY A 49 -26.39 51.75 -23.12
CA GLY A 49 -25.01 52.08 -22.79
C GLY A 49 -24.81 52.47 -21.31
N VAL A 50 -25.67 53.35 -20.80
CA VAL A 50 -25.66 53.76 -19.38
C VAL A 50 -25.91 52.56 -18.47
N MET A 51 -26.91 51.73 -18.77
CA MET A 51 -27.23 50.56 -17.96
C MET A 51 -26.13 49.48 -18.02
N ALA A 52 -25.47 49.29 -19.16
CA ALA A 52 -24.34 48.37 -19.29
C ALA A 52 -23.15 48.81 -18.42
N LEU A 53 -22.81 50.11 -18.46
CA LEU A 53 -21.75 50.67 -17.62
C LEU A 53 -22.11 50.60 -16.13
N TRP A 54 -23.36 50.94 -15.79
CA TRP A 54 -23.87 50.86 -14.42
C TRP A 54 -23.75 49.44 -13.85
N ARG A 55 -24.15 48.42 -14.61
CA ARG A 55 -24.03 47.02 -14.20
C ARG A 55 -22.58 46.57 -14.08
N ARG A 56 -21.69 47.04 -14.96
CA ARG A 56 -20.27 46.69 -14.93
C ARG A 56 -19.54 47.35 -13.76
N ALA A 57 -19.85 48.61 -13.47
CA ALA A 57 -19.27 49.37 -12.37
C ALA A 57 -19.86 48.96 -11.01
N GLY A 58 -21.14 48.59 -10.98
CA GLY A 58 -21.85 48.13 -9.79
C GLY A 58 -21.72 46.63 -9.53
N TYR A 59 -20.94 45.88 -10.34
CA TYR A 59 -20.74 44.46 -10.10
C TYR A 59 -19.93 44.26 -8.82
N GLN A 60 -20.61 43.79 -7.78
CA GLN A 60 -19.95 43.33 -6.57
C GLN A 60 -19.64 41.85 -6.72
N ILE A 61 -18.35 41.51 -6.63
CA ILE A 61 -17.91 40.12 -6.57
C ILE A 61 -18.61 39.50 -5.35
N GLN A 62 -19.34 38.41 -5.58
CA GLN A 62 -19.93 37.64 -4.48
C GLN A 62 -18.79 37.19 -3.57
N ARG A 63 -18.91 37.50 -2.27
CA ARG A 63 -17.96 36.97 -1.29
C ARG A 63 -18.18 35.48 -1.23
N ASP A 64 -17.09 34.72 -1.36
CA ASP A 64 -17.12 33.32 -1.01
C ASP A 64 -17.33 33.21 0.50
N GLU A 65 -18.45 32.60 0.90
CA GLU A 65 -18.79 32.39 2.30
C GLU A 65 -18.12 31.13 2.87
N TRP A 66 -17.39 30.38 2.04
CA TRP A 66 -16.69 29.21 2.51
C TRP A 66 -15.58 29.59 3.50
N PRO A 67 -15.49 28.89 4.63
CA PRO A 67 -14.40 29.10 5.56
C PRO A 67 -13.08 28.79 4.87
N LEU A 68 -12.13 29.71 4.96
CA LEU A 68 -10.79 29.47 4.46
C LEU A 68 -10.18 28.27 5.19
N PRO A 69 -9.50 27.36 4.48
CA PRO A 69 -8.79 26.29 5.14
C PRO A 69 -7.69 26.85 6.05
N PRO A 70 -7.35 26.15 7.14
CA PRO A 70 -6.26 26.58 8.01
C PRO A 70 -4.97 26.76 7.19
N PRO A 71 -4.19 27.83 7.45
CA PRO A 71 -2.99 28.10 6.68
C PRO A 71 -1.96 26.97 6.87
N CYS A 72 -1.30 26.59 5.79
CA CYS A 72 -0.17 25.67 5.85
C CYS A 72 0.97 26.28 6.66
N GLU A 73 1.55 25.48 7.56
CA GLU A 73 2.74 25.87 8.32
C GLU A 73 3.94 26.14 7.40
N LEU A 74 4.84 27.02 7.86
CA LEU A 74 6.06 27.33 7.13
C LEU A 74 6.97 26.11 7.02
N ASP A 75 7.51 25.90 5.83
CA ASP A 75 8.44 24.83 5.53
C ASP A 75 9.87 25.41 5.43
N ALA A 76 10.78 24.90 6.26
CA ALA A 76 12.18 25.32 6.28
C ALA A 76 13.04 24.64 5.18
N THR A 77 12.52 23.61 4.51
CA THR A 77 13.26 22.79 3.54
C THR A 77 13.48 23.55 2.23
N PRO A 78 14.70 23.86 1.78
CA PRO A 78 14.90 24.73 0.62
C PRO A 78 14.21 24.22 -0.66
N VAL A 79 13.56 25.13 -1.41
CA VAL A 79 13.00 24.82 -2.74
C VAL A 79 14.13 24.51 -3.72
N CYS A 80 13.84 23.69 -4.74
CA CYS A 80 14.74 23.46 -5.85
C CYS A 80 15.12 24.76 -6.58
N GLY A 81 16.25 24.75 -7.29
CA GLY A 81 16.68 25.89 -8.12
C GLY A 81 15.78 26.12 -9.33
N SER A 82 15.93 27.28 -9.98
CA SER A 82 15.13 27.68 -11.15
C SER A 82 15.23 26.70 -12.33
N LEU A 83 16.43 26.19 -12.63
CA LEU A 83 16.65 25.22 -13.69
C LEU A 83 15.96 23.88 -13.39
N ALA A 84 16.07 23.40 -12.15
CA ALA A 84 15.40 22.18 -11.71
C ALA A 84 13.87 22.30 -11.82
N ARG A 85 13.31 23.46 -11.44
CA ARG A 85 11.89 23.78 -11.64
C ARG A 85 11.48 23.73 -13.10
N GLN A 86 12.27 24.30 -14.01
CA GLN A 86 11.96 24.30 -15.45
C GLN A 86 11.94 22.87 -16.01
N HIS A 87 12.92 22.04 -15.65
CA HIS A 87 12.94 20.64 -16.06
C HIS A 87 11.74 19.87 -15.51
N LEU A 88 11.38 20.07 -14.24
CA LEU A 88 10.18 19.45 -13.66
C LEU A 88 8.91 19.84 -14.43
N ALA A 89 8.76 21.11 -14.78
CA ALA A 89 7.61 21.58 -15.55
C ALA A 89 7.50 20.87 -16.92
N LEU A 90 8.62 20.72 -17.63
CA LEU A 90 8.66 19.99 -18.90
C LEU A 90 8.27 18.51 -18.73
N MET A 91 8.78 17.85 -17.69
CA MET A 91 8.45 16.47 -17.35
C MET A 91 6.97 16.27 -17.04
N LEU A 92 6.36 17.19 -16.30
CA LEU A 92 4.94 17.14 -15.99
C LEU A 92 4.05 17.49 -17.20
N GLN A 93 4.58 18.20 -18.20
CA GLN A 93 3.92 18.47 -19.47
C GLN A 93 4.03 17.33 -20.50
N GLY A 94 4.69 16.22 -20.14
CA GLY A 94 4.81 15.05 -20.99
C GLY A 94 6.12 14.94 -21.77
N HIS A 95 7.08 15.84 -21.56
CA HIS A 95 8.40 15.77 -22.18
C HIS A 95 9.39 15.03 -21.28
N HIS A 96 10.11 14.04 -21.78
CA HIS A 96 11.12 13.30 -20.98
C HIS A 96 10.56 12.68 -19.69
N THR A 97 9.32 12.17 -19.73
CA THR A 97 8.60 11.62 -18.55
C THR A 97 9.32 10.45 -17.87
N GLU A 98 10.22 9.79 -18.57
CA GLU A 98 11.10 8.73 -18.10
C GLU A 98 12.10 9.23 -17.05
N LEU A 99 12.49 10.51 -17.12
CA LEU A 99 13.46 11.12 -16.20
C LEU A 99 12.82 11.59 -14.88
N LEU A 100 11.48 11.60 -14.78
CA LEU A 100 10.79 12.13 -13.61
C LEU A 100 11.15 11.38 -12.33
N LEU A 101 11.29 10.04 -12.40
CA LEU A 101 11.65 9.23 -11.24
C LEU A 101 13.04 9.63 -10.71
N GLU A 102 14.03 9.68 -11.61
CA GLU A 102 15.42 10.03 -11.29
C GLU A 102 15.51 11.47 -10.77
N TRP A 103 14.79 12.41 -11.38
CA TRP A 103 14.76 13.80 -10.92
C TRP A 103 14.24 13.92 -9.49
N LEU A 104 13.19 13.18 -9.13
CA LEU A 104 12.63 13.17 -7.77
C LEU A 104 13.62 12.56 -6.77
N GLN A 105 14.34 11.49 -7.14
CA GLN A 105 15.37 10.87 -6.31
C GLN A 105 16.51 11.85 -6.02
N VAL A 106 17.07 12.48 -7.06
CA VAL A 106 18.15 13.46 -6.91
C VAL A 106 17.71 14.65 -6.06
N LEU A 107 16.47 15.11 -6.21
CA LEU A 107 15.95 16.20 -5.40
C LEU A 107 15.81 15.81 -3.91
N ALA A 108 15.33 14.60 -3.63
CA ALA A 108 15.21 14.06 -2.28
C ALA A 108 16.59 13.92 -1.61
N GLU A 109 17.57 13.37 -2.33
CA GLU A 109 18.96 13.25 -1.87
C GLU A 109 19.60 14.61 -1.58
N ALA A 110 19.27 15.63 -2.37
CA ALA A 110 19.71 17.00 -2.15
C ALA A 110 19.01 17.70 -0.96
N GLY A 111 18.06 17.04 -0.30
CA GLY A 111 17.30 17.60 0.82
C GLY A 111 16.47 18.83 0.42
N ARG A 112 15.98 18.86 -0.82
CA ARG A 112 15.20 19.98 -1.37
C ARG A 112 13.77 19.57 -1.69
N ARG A 113 12.88 20.57 -1.79
CA ARG A 113 11.47 20.38 -2.11
C ARG A 113 11.09 20.86 -3.50
N ALA A 114 10.02 20.28 -4.04
CA ALA A 114 9.40 20.72 -5.27
C ALA A 114 8.79 22.13 -5.09
N PRO A 115 8.74 22.94 -6.15
CA PRO A 115 8.21 24.30 -6.09
C PRO A 115 6.68 24.28 -5.97
N GLU A 116 6.13 25.24 -5.22
CA GLU A 116 4.75 25.21 -4.76
C GLU A 116 3.72 25.23 -5.90
N ASP A 117 4.05 25.88 -7.02
CA ASP A 117 3.20 25.99 -8.21
C ASP A 117 3.08 24.69 -9.01
N LEU A 118 4.02 23.75 -8.85
CA LEU A 118 4.02 22.47 -9.56
C LEU A 118 3.48 21.30 -8.72
N LEU A 119 3.17 21.54 -7.43
CA LEU A 119 2.66 20.51 -6.52
C LEU A 119 1.36 19.84 -7.01
N PRO A 120 0.34 20.55 -7.54
CA PRO A 120 -0.88 19.90 -8.02
C PRO A 120 -0.61 18.90 -9.15
N ALA A 121 0.20 19.29 -10.14
CA ALA A 121 0.55 18.41 -11.26
C ALA A 121 1.41 17.21 -10.80
N LEU A 122 2.28 17.43 -9.82
CA LEU A 122 3.07 16.35 -9.23
C LEU A 122 2.19 15.36 -8.44
N LEU A 123 1.24 15.86 -7.65
CA LEU A 123 0.27 15.04 -6.92
C LEU A 123 -0.64 14.25 -7.87
N GLU A 124 -1.01 14.84 -9.00
CA GLU A 124 -1.75 14.13 -10.06
C GLU A 124 -0.92 13.00 -10.67
N ALA A 125 0.37 13.24 -10.93
CA ALA A 125 1.28 12.21 -11.43
C ALA A 125 1.42 11.02 -10.46
N GLY A 126 1.50 11.26 -9.15
CA GLY A 126 1.54 10.20 -8.14
C GLY A 126 0.19 9.49 -7.92
N ALA A 127 -0.93 10.15 -8.23
CA ALA A 127 -2.24 9.51 -8.27
C ALA A 127 -2.31 8.51 -9.43
N ALA A 128 -1.86 8.93 -10.62
CA ALA A 128 -1.85 8.10 -11.84
C ALA A 128 -0.79 6.99 -11.82
N ARG A 129 0.36 7.18 -11.14
CA ARG A 129 1.51 6.26 -11.17
C ARG A 129 1.95 5.89 -9.74
N ILE A 130 1.44 4.77 -9.22
CA ILE A 130 1.73 4.29 -7.86
C ILE A 130 3.24 4.16 -7.59
N GLY A 131 4.01 3.68 -8.58
CA GLY A 131 5.46 3.52 -8.45
C GLY A 131 6.25 4.82 -8.25
N LEU A 132 5.68 5.99 -8.53
CA LEU A 132 6.34 7.29 -8.27
C LEU A 132 6.21 7.74 -6.81
N ARG A 133 5.25 7.21 -6.05
CA ARG A 133 4.93 7.70 -4.70
C ARG A 133 6.14 7.67 -3.76
N PRO A 134 6.95 6.59 -3.68
CA PRO A 134 8.08 6.55 -2.75
C PRO A 134 9.11 7.67 -2.96
N THR A 135 9.34 8.11 -4.20
CA THR A 135 10.31 9.17 -4.52
C THR A 135 9.68 10.56 -4.51
N LEU A 136 8.36 10.65 -4.72
CA LEU A 136 7.59 11.88 -4.67
C LEU A 136 7.34 12.36 -3.24
N LEU A 137 6.96 11.48 -2.32
CA LEU A 137 6.56 11.83 -0.94
C LEU A 137 7.63 12.62 -0.15
N PRO A 138 8.94 12.33 -0.28
CA PRO A 138 9.99 13.10 0.40
C PRO A 138 10.09 14.56 -0.07
N VAL A 139 9.74 14.86 -1.33
CA VAL A 139 9.99 16.17 -1.94
C VAL A 139 8.78 17.11 -1.95
N LEU A 140 7.61 16.66 -1.48
CA LEU A 140 6.37 17.46 -1.45
C LEU A 140 6.43 18.67 -0.49
N GLY A 141 7.24 18.57 0.57
CA GLY A 141 7.21 19.52 1.67
C GLY A 141 5.85 19.59 2.39
N ARG A 142 5.73 20.53 3.34
CA ARG A 142 4.48 20.74 4.11
C ARG A 142 3.33 21.20 3.21
N ARG A 143 3.62 22.03 2.19
CA ARG A 143 2.59 22.55 1.27
C ARG A 143 1.97 21.46 0.41
N GLY A 144 2.76 20.52 -0.10
CA GLY A 144 2.23 19.41 -0.89
C GLY A 144 1.32 18.49 -0.08
N ARG A 145 1.71 18.22 1.17
CA ARG A 145 0.90 17.43 2.12
C ARG A 145 -0.39 18.16 2.53
N TRP A 146 -0.29 19.45 2.79
CA TRP A 146 -1.45 20.30 3.07
C TRP A 146 -2.42 20.32 1.88
N LEU A 147 -1.91 20.45 0.65
CA LEU A 147 -2.75 20.37 -0.56
C LEU A 147 -3.43 19.00 -0.69
N ALA A 148 -2.73 17.91 -0.37
CA ALA A 148 -3.27 16.57 -0.42
C ALA A 148 -4.48 16.35 0.52
N GLN A 149 -4.54 17.05 1.65
CA GLN A 149 -5.69 17.00 2.57
C GLN A 149 -6.97 17.61 1.97
N GLN A 150 -6.83 18.49 0.98
CA GLN A 150 -7.95 19.21 0.35
C GLN A 150 -8.57 18.45 -0.82
N ASN A 151 -7.94 17.37 -1.30
CA ASN A 151 -8.41 16.59 -2.44
C ASN A 151 -8.31 15.08 -2.16
N PRO A 152 -9.45 14.36 -2.05
CA PRO A 152 -9.47 12.93 -1.80
C PRO A 152 -8.63 12.07 -2.77
N ALA A 153 -8.48 12.49 -4.03
CA ALA A 153 -7.66 11.79 -5.02
C ALA A 153 -6.16 11.75 -4.66
N TRP A 154 -5.72 12.68 -3.80
CA TRP A 154 -4.33 12.81 -3.36
C TRP A 154 -4.09 12.25 -1.95
N GLY A 155 -5.04 11.51 -1.39
CA GLY A 155 -4.97 10.98 -0.01
C GLY A 155 -3.70 10.16 0.30
N TYR A 156 -3.08 9.56 -0.71
CA TYR A 156 -1.80 8.84 -0.57
C TYR A 156 -0.63 9.73 -0.10
N ALA A 157 -0.75 11.05 -0.25
CA ALA A 157 0.26 12.04 0.11
C ALA A 157 0.01 12.71 1.46
N VAL A 158 -1.11 12.40 2.12
CA VAL A 158 -1.37 12.87 3.48
C VAL A 158 -0.48 12.09 4.44
N GLN A 159 0.32 12.80 5.23
CA GLN A 159 0.95 12.18 6.39
C GLN A 159 -0.14 11.88 7.40
N THR A 160 -0.48 10.61 7.57
CA THR A 160 -1.18 10.16 8.75
C THR A 160 -0.29 10.46 9.96
N ASP A 161 -0.83 11.07 11.00
CA ASP A 161 -0.18 11.03 12.31
C ASP A 161 -0.25 9.58 12.79
N ASP A 162 0.71 8.77 12.32
CA ASP A 162 0.68 7.32 12.53
C ASP A 162 0.59 6.99 14.02
N GLU A 163 1.24 7.78 14.87
CA GLU A 163 1.22 7.56 16.32
C GLU A 163 -0.18 7.83 16.87
N ASN A 164 -0.77 8.99 16.56
CA ASN A 164 -2.12 9.29 17.04
C ASN A 164 -3.15 8.29 16.49
N LEU A 165 -3.11 7.96 15.20
CA LEU A 165 -4.00 6.94 14.63
C LEU A 165 -3.76 5.57 15.27
N TRP A 166 -2.51 5.20 15.56
CA TRP A 166 -2.22 3.93 16.22
C TRP A 166 -2.77 3.89 17.66
N GLN A 167 -2.65 4.98 18.40
CA GLN A 167 -3.07 5.08 19.80
C GLN A 167 -4.59 5.22 19.96
N THR A 168 -5.27 5.96 19.07
CA THR A 168 -6.71 6.24 19.20
C THR A 168 -7.59 5.44 18.24
N GLY A 169 -6.98 4.87 17.19
CA GLY A 169 -7.70 4.18 16.12
C GLY A 169 -8.33 2.87 16.56
N GLN A 170 -9.46 2.56 15.94
CA GLN A 170 -10.09 1.25 16.05
C GLN A 170 -9.23 0.19 15.38
N PHE A 171 -9.54 -1.08 15.67
CA PHE A 171 -8.78 -2.22 15.16
C PHE A 171 -8.54 -2.19 13.63
N GLU A 172 -9.59 -1.93 12.84
CA GLU A 172 -9.49 -1.88 11.37
C GLU A 172 -8.62 -0.73 10.86
N GLU A 173 -8.63 0.41 11.56
CA GLU A 173 -7.82 1.59 11.21
C GLU A 173 -6.33 1.31 11.50
N ARG A 174 -6.05 0.69 12.66
CA ARG A 174 -4.71 0.21 13.03
C ARG A 174 -4.18 -0.82 12.03
N LEU A 175 -5.03 -1.77 11.62
CA LEU A 175 -4.67 -2.80 10.64
C LEU A 175 -4.38 -2.20 9.25
N ALA A 176 -5.20 -1.25 8.80
CA ALA A 176 -4.99 -0.53 7.55
C ALA A 176 -3.70 0.29 7.57
N LEU A 177 -3.41 0.98 8.68
CA LEU A 177 -2.16 1.71 8.89
C LEU A 177 -0.95 0.78 8.78
N LEU A 178 -0.95 -0.36 9.48
CA LEU A 178 0.16 -1.31 9.39
C LEU A 178 0.37 -1.82 7.97
N ARG A 179 -0.70 -2.18 7.24
CA ARG A 179 -0.60 -2.61 5.84
C ARG A 179 0.04 -1.54 4.96
N GLN A 180 -0.32 -0.27 5.15
CA GLN A 180 0.29 0.85 4.42
C GLN A 180 1.77 1.05 4.81
N LEU A 181 2.07 1.01 6.10
CA LEU A 181 3.43 1.19 6.61
C LEU A 181 4.36 0.06 6.17
N ARG A 182 3.88 -1.19 6.08
CA ARG A 182 4.71 -2.29 5.57
C ARG A 182 5.18 -2.12 4.13
N VAL A 183 4.44 -1.38 3.32
CA VAL A 183 4.85 -1.06 1.93
C VAL A 183 5.84 0.11 1.87
N THR A 184 5.73 1.07 2.80
CA THR A 184 6.41 2.37 2.68
C THR A 184 7.50 2.62 3.71
N ARG A 185 7.29 2.17 4.95
CA ARG A 185 8.14 2.38 6.14
C ARG A 185 8.05 1.15 7.06
N PRO A 186 8.64 0.00 6.67
CA PRO A 186 8.47 -1.27 7.38
C PRO A 186 9.00 -1.24 8.82
N GLU A 187 10.08 -0.50 9.09
CA GLU A 187 10.63 -0.30 10.43
C GLU A 187 9.61 0.40 11.35
N ARG A 188 8.92 1.42 10.85
CA ARG A 188 7.88 2.12 11.61
C ARG A 188 6.68 1.24 11.92
N ALA A 189 6.28 0.36 11.00
CA ALA A 189 5.23 -0.61 11.27
C ALA A 189 5.63 -1.52 12.44
N LEU A 190 6.89 -1.98 12.45
CA LEU A 190 7.42 -2.84 13.51
C LEU A 190 7.54 -2.12 14.86
N GLU A 191 7.94 -0.84 14.86
CA GLU A 191 7.94 0.00 16.07
C GLU A 191 6.54 0.12 16.68
N LEU A 192 5.52 0.42 15.87
CA LEU A 192 4.13 0.52 16.32
C LEU A 192 3.60 -0.82 16.83
N LEU A 193 3.89 -1.91 16.13
CA LEU A 193 3.54 -3.26 16.59
C LEU A 193 4.11 -3.55 17.98
N ASN A 194 5.39 -3.22 18.20
CA ASN A 194 6.04 -3.42 19.49
C ASN A 194 5.46 -2.55 20.61
N SER A 195 5.00 -1.34 20.30
CA SER A 195 4.60 -0.37 21.33
C SER A 195 3.36 -0.80 22.12
N THR A 196 2.45 -1.57 21.53
CA THR A 196 1.19 -2.02 22.16
C THR A 196 1.08 -3.54 22.29
N TRP A 197 2.12 -4.30 21.91
CA TRP A 197 2.04 -5.75 21.78
C TRP A 197 1.51 -6.47 23.04
N SER A 198 1.95 -6.04 24.23
CA SER A 198 1.51 -6.63 25.50
C SER A 198 0.06 -6.30 25.88
N GLU A 199 -0.51 -5.25 25.29
CA GLU A 199 -1.84 -4.73 25.60
C GLU A 199 -2.92 -5.24 24.63
N ASP A 200 -2.53 -5.52 23.38
CA ASP A 200 -3.43 -5.97 22.34
C ASP A 200 -4.01 -7.37 22.64
N ARG A 201 -5.26 -7.62 22.23
CA ARG A 201 -5.90 -8.93 22.42
C ARG A 201 -5.33 -9.97 21.46
N ALA A 202 -5.37 -11.25 21.84
CA ALA A 202 -4.80 -12.35 21.04
C ALA A 202 -5.26 -12.36 19.57
N LYS A 203 -6.55 -12.13 19.30
CA LYS A 203 -7.07 -12.03 17.91
C LYS A 203 -6.40 -10.89 17.13
N GLN A 204 -6.26 -9.72 17.76
CA GLN A 204 -5.65 -8.55 17.12
C GLN A 204 -4.17 -8.80 16.85
N ARG A 205 -3.45 -9.33 17.84
CA ARG A 205 -2.04 -9.73 17.73
C ARG A 205 -1.79 -10.66 16.55
N ARG A 206 -2.65 -11.67 16.35
CA ARG A 206 -2.58 -12.57 15.21
C ARG A 206 -2.71 -11.82 13.88
N GLU A 207 -3.76 -11.01 13.71
CA GLU A 207 -4.01 -10.26 12.47
C GLU A 207 -2.92 -9.22 12.20
N PHE A 208 -2.35 -8.63 13.25
CA PHE A 208 -1.22 -7.72 13.18
C PHE A 208 0.07 -8.42 12.72
N ILE A 209 0.39 -9.61 13.23
CA ILE A 209 1.51 -10.43 12.73
C ILE A 209 1.33 -10.73 11.24
N GLU A 210 0.12 -11.06 10.79
CA GLU A 210 -0.14 -11.39 9.38
C GLU A 210 0.25 -10.23 8.43
N THR A 211 0.24 -8.98 8.89
CA THR A 211 0.70 -7.83 8.08
C THR A 211 2.19 -7.86 7.73
N LEU A 212 3.03 -8.50 8.54
CA LEU A 212 4.48 -8.61 8.34
C LEU A 212 4.84 -9.46 7.11
N THR A 213 3.89 -10.25 6.59
CA THR A 213 4.03 -10.97 5.31
C THR A 213 4.53 -10.05 4.20
N THR A 214 4.04 -8.82 4.15
CA THR A 214 4.49 -7.80 3.20
C THR A 214 5.83 -7.24 3.65
N GLY A 215 6.85 -7.38 2.78
CA GLY A 215 8.20 -6.90 3.07
C GLY A 215 8.92 -7.66 4.19
N LEU A 216 8.50 -8.90 4.49
CA LEU A 216 9.11 -9.74 5.53
C LEU A 216 10.64 -9.82 5.36
N SER A 217 11.38 -9.54 6.42
CA SER A 217 12.84 -9.54 6.42
C SER A 217 13.41 -9.98 7.76
N MET A 218 14.74 -10.16 7.83
CA MET A 218 15.43 -10.47 9.08
C MET A 218 15.33 -9.34 10.13
N ALA A 219 14.94 -8.12 9.76
CA ALA A 219 14.64 -7.07 10.73
C ALA A 219 13.40 -7.39 11.59
N ASP A 220 12.48 -8.21 11.07
CA ASP A 220 11.27 -8.64 11.78
C ASP A 220 11.55 -9.84 12.72
N GLU A 221 12.68 -10.53 12.54
CA GLU A 221 13.02 -11.78 13.24
C GLU A 221 13.03 -11.66 14.77
N PRO A 222 13.63 -10.62 15.38
CA PRO A 222 13.69 -10.53 16.84
C PRO A 222 12.30 -10.42 17.48
N PHE A 223 11.39 -9.68 16.84
CA PHE A 223 10.01 -9.54 17.27
C PHE A 223 9.25 -10.86 17.11
N LEU A 224 9.36 -11.50 15.94
CA LEU A 224 8.67 -12.77 15.68
C LEU A 224 9.15 -13.89 16.59
N GLU A 225 10.46 -13.96 16.89
CA GLU A 225 10.97 -14.96 17.83
C GLU A 225 10.43 -14.72 19.24
N ALA A 226 10.34 -13.46 19.70
CA ALA A 226 9.70 -13.17 20.98
C ALA A 226 8.22 -13.56 20.98
N ALA A 227 7.53 -13.40 19.84
CA ALA A 227 6.13 -13.79 19.66
C ALA A 227 5.90 -15.31 19.67
N LEU A 228 6.94 -16.15 19.55
CA LEU A 228 6.82 -17.60 19.77
C LEU A 228 6.42 -17.94 21.22
N ASP A 229 6.76 -17.07 22.17
CA ASP A 229 6.43 -17.23 23.59
C ASP A 229 5.06 -16.62 23.96
N ASP A 230 4.24 -16.24 22.95
CA ASP A 230 2.90 -15.72 23.18
C ASP A 230 1.99 -16.78 23.84
N ARG A 231 1.13 -16.33 24.78
CA ARG A 231 0.18 -17.21 25.48
C ARG A 231 -0.87 -17.82 24.55
N SER A 232 -1.14 -17.21 23.41
CA SER A 232 -2.05 -17.74 22.40
C SER A 232 -1.30 -18.60 21.40
N VAL A 233 -1.68 -19.88 21.34
CA VAL A 233 -1.13 -20.86 20.38
C VAL A 233 -1.31 -20.38 18.93
N GLU A 234 -2.38 -19.66 18.61
CA GLU A 234 -2.60 -19.14 17.26
C GLU A 234 -1.62 -18.01 16.90
N VAL A 235 -1.29 -17.14 17.87
CA VAL A 235 -0.32 -16.05 17.69
C VAL A 235 1.09 -16.63 17.54
N ALA A 236 1.49 -17.54 18.42
CA ALA A 236 2.78 -18.22 18.35
C ALA A 236 2.94 -19.00 17.03
N ARG A 237 1.88 -19.67 16.56
CA ARG A 237 1.87 -20.35 15.27
C ARG A 237 2.03 -19.38 14.09
N ALA A 238 1.32 -18.25 14.10
CA ALA A 238 1.46 -17.22 13.06
C ALA A 238 2.90 -16.67 13.00
N ALA A 239 3.52 -16.45 14.16
CA ALA A 239 4.92 -16.05 14.24
C ALA A 239 5.86 -17.12 13.65
N ALA A 240 5.68 -18.38 14.05
CA ALA A 240 6.46 -19.52 13.54
C ALA A 240 6.32 -19.68 12.02
N ASP A 241 5.12 -19.47 11.48
CA ASP A 241 4.85 -19.55 10.04
C ASP A 241 5.62 -18.49 9.23
N LEU A 242 5.77 -17.27 9.76
CA LEU A 242 6.58 -16.22 9.14
C LEU A 242 8.08 -16.47 9.32
N LEU A 243 8.53 -16.88 10.51
CA LEU A 243 9.94 -17.23 10.74
C LEU A 243 10.41 -18.35 9.80
N ALA A 244 9.56 -19.33 9.53
CA ALA A 244 9.87 -20.42 8.60
C ALA A 244 10.09 -19.97 7.15
N ARG A 245 9.75 -18.72 6.78
CA ARG A 245 10.01 -18.11 5.47
C ARG A 245 11.34 -17.33 5.43
N LEU A 246 12.02 -17.20 6.56
CA LEU A 246 13.31 -16.53 6.70
C LEU A 246 14.40 -17.61 6.87
N PRO A 247 15.17 -17.94 5.81
CA PRO A 247 16.15 -19.03 5.83
C PRO A 247 17.17 -18.93 6.96
N ASP A 248 17.54 -17.70 7.33
CA ASP A 248 18.55 -17.42 8.35
C ASP A 248 17.96 -17.26 9.76
N SER A 249 16.64 -17.41 9.95
CA SER A 249 16.00 -17.27 11.25
C SER A 249 16.45 -18.34 12.24
N ARG A 250 16.45 -18.00 13.54
CA ARG A 250 16.82 -18.95 14.60
C ARG A 250 15.89 -20.18 14.61
N LEU A 251 14.61 -20.00 14.30
CA LEU A 251 13.65 -21.10 14.15
C LEU A 251 14.05 -22.05 13.02
N VAL A 252 14.36 -21.54 11.82
CA VAL A 252 14.79 -22.40 10.70
C VAL A 252 16.08 -23.16 11.04
N GLN A 253 17.02 -22.52 11.72
CA GLN A 253 18.25 -23.18 12.19
C GLN A 253 17.96 -24.36 13.14
N ARG A 254 17.12 -24.15 14.16
CA ARG A 254 16.72 -25.21 15.12
C ARG A 254 16.02 -26.37 14.42
N LEU A 255 15.03 -26.06 13.58
CA LEU A 255 14.24 -27.08 12.89
C LEU A 255 15.07 -27.83 11.83
N THR A 256 16.01 -27.15 11.18
CA THR A 256 16.98 -27.77 10.27
C THR A 256 17.86 -28.77 11.00
N ALA A 257 18.45 -28.38 12.13
CA ALA A 257 19.30 -29.27 12.93
C ALA A 257 18.54 -30.54 13.36
N ARG A 258 17.26 -30.39 13.74
CA ARG A 258 16.39 -31.52 14.08
C ARG A 258 16.03 -32.36 12.85
N ALA A 259 15.68 -31.74 11.73
CA ALA A 259 15.29 -32.46 10.51
C ALA A 259 16.42 -33.39 10.01
N LEU A 260 17.66 -32.93 10.07
CA LEU A 260 18.85 -33.72 9.67
C LEU A 260 19.12 -34.93 10.59
N GLN A 261 18.63 -34.91 11.83
CA GLN A 261 18.70 -36.07 12.74
C GLN A 261 17.58 -37.08 12.43
N LEU A 262 16.39 -36.58 12.07
CA LEU A 262 15.22 -37.41 11.80
C LEU A 262 15.26 -38.06 10.42
N ILE A 263 15.85 -37.42 9.41
CA ILE A 263 15.86 -37.90 8.03
C ILE A 263 17.29 -38.12 7.58
N ARG A 264 17.65 -39.40 7.40
CA ARG A 264 19.00 -39.82 7.03
C ARG A 264 18.99 -40.52 5.69
N PHE A 265 19.84 -40.04 4.79
CA PHE A 265 20.10 -40.73 3.53
C PHE A 265 21.03 -41.92 3.77
N GLN A 266 20.58 -43.11 3.39
CA GLN A 266 21.36 -44.33 3.42
C GLN A 266 21.67 -44.77 1.98
N PRO A 267 22.90 -44.52 1.47
CA PRO A 267 23.29 -45.04 0.17
C PRO A 267 23.31 -46.57 0.21
N GLY A 268 22.78 -47.17 -0.84
CA GLY A 268 22.78 -48.59 -1.06
C GLY A 268 24.20 -49.15 -1.07
N ARG A 269 24.35 -50.37 -0.55
CA ARG A 269 25.59 -51.16 -0.71
C ARG A 269 25.28 -52.42 -1.49
N PHE A 270 26.11 -52.72 -2.49
CA PHE A 270 25.96 -53.86 -3.39
C PHE A 270 24.61 -53.88 -4.12
N LEU A 271 23.74 -54.86 -3.84
CA LEU A 271 22.43 -55.06 -4.46
C LEU A 271 21.30 -54.27 -3.76
N LYS A 272 21.58 -53.55 -2.66
CA LYS A 272 20.58 -52.75 -1.95
C LYS A 272 20.41 -51.39 -2.63
N ARG A 273 19.16 -50.95 -2.77
CA ARG A 273 18.83 -49.60 -3.26
C ARG A 273 19.09 -48.55 -2.18
N ASP A 274 19.32 -47.34 -2.64
CA ASP A 274 19.31 -46.13 -1.82
C ASP A 274 17.96 -45.97 -1.12
N ARG A 275 17.98 -45.48 0.12
CA ARG A 275 16.74 -45.25 0.88
C ARG A 275 16.86 -44.10 1.87
N LEU A 276 15.72 -43.57 2.25
CA LEU A 276 15.59 -42.64 3.37
C LEU A 276 15.21 -43.41 4.63
N GLU A 277 16.02 -43.27 5.67
CA GLU A 277 15.66 -43.66 7.03
C GLU A 277 15.01 -42.45 7.70
N VAL A 278 13.81 -42.64 8.22
CA VAL A 278 13.00 -41.57 8.80
C VAL A 278 12.59 -41.98 10.20
N GLU A 279 12.93 -41.16 11.18
CA GLU A 279 12.43 -41.24 12.54
C GLU A 279 11.34 -40.18 12.74
N LEU A 280 10.32 -40.53 13.53
CA LEU A 280 9.24 -39.63 13.85
C LEU A 280 9.60 -38.75 15.06
N PRO A 281 9.30 -37.44 15.02
CA PRO A 281 9.51 -36.57 16.16
C PRO A 281 8.53 -36.91 17.30
N GLU A 282 9.05 -36.97 18.52
CA GLU A 282 8.23 -36.96 19.74
C GLU A 282 7.74 -35.53 20.04
N ASP A 283 6.67 -35.42 20.83
CA ASP A 283 6.24 -34.14 21.38
C ASP A 283 7.23 -33.68 22.46
N ASP A 284 7.66 -32.43 22.38
CA ASP A 284 8.49 -31.82 23.42
C ASP A 284 8.26 -30.30 23.51
N PRO A 285 8.62 -29.68 24.65
CA PRO A 285 8.38 -28.26 24.88
C PRO A 285 9.04 -27.32 23.85
N ALA A 286 10.20 -27.69 23.29
CA ALA A 286 10.90 -26.84 22.33
C ALA A 286 10.18 -26.83 20.97
N LEU A 287 9.68 -27.98 20.50
CA LEU A 287 8.84 -28.04 19.31
C LEU A 287 7.54 -27.25 19.46
N ARG A 288 6.90 -27.33 20.63
CA ARG A 288 5.69 -26.56 20.92
C ARG A 288 5.93 -25.06 20.87
N ARG A 289 7.06 -24.61 21.44
CA ARG A 289 7.51 -23.20 21.36
C ARG A 289 7.71 -22.77 19.91
N ASP A 290 8.30 -23.63 19.07
CA ASP A 290 8.51 -23.35 17.63
C ASP A 290 7.21 -23.50 16.78
N GLY A 291 6.02 -23.44 17.40
CA GLY A 291 4.72 -23.46 16.73
C GLY A 291 4.28 -24.85 16.25
N ILE A 292 5.02 -25.90 16.59
CA ILE A 292 4.76 -27.31 16.22
C ILE A 292 4.15 -28.04 17.44
N ALA A 293 2.97 -27.57 17.84
CA ALA A 293 2.18 -28.18 18.91
C ALA A 293 1.15 -29.17 18.33
N ASP A 294 -0.12 -29.09 18.76
CA ASP A 294 -1.15 -29.99 18.25
C ASP A 294 -1.60 -29.59 16.83
N PRO A 295 -1.78 -30.58 15.93
CA PRO A 295 -2.30 -30.32 14.61
C PRO A 295 -3.69 -29.68 14.68
N PRO A 296 -4.03 -28.75 13.76
CA PRO A 296 -5.42 -28.39 13.52
C PRO A 296 -6.23 -29.66 13.24
N SER A 297 -7.51 -29.69 13.67
CA SER A 297 -8.38 -30.87 13.53
C SER A 297 -8.47 -31.42 12.10
N ALA A 298 -8.42 -30.54 11.09
CA ALA A 298 -8.43 -30.93 9.68
C ALA A 298 -7.11 -31.56 9.21
N SER A 299 -5.97 -31.17 9.80
CA SER A 299 -4.65 -31.69 9.43
C SER A 299 -4.38 -33.06 10.05
N SER A 300 -4.80 -33.27 11.31
CA SER A 300 -4.67 -34.58 11.97
C SER A 300 -5.52 -35.67 11.33
N ALA A 301 -6.61 -35.29 10.68
CA ALA A 301 -7.44 -36.22 9.92
C ALA A 301 -6.71 -36.79 8.68
N LYS A 302 -5.74 -36.07 8.12
CA LYS A 302 -4.95 -36.51 6.96
C LYS A 302 -3.63 -37.18 7.34
N LEU A 303 -2.95 -36.65 8.37
CA LEU A 303 -1.69 -37.17 8.89
C LEU A 303 -1.83 -37.43 10.39
N GLY A 304 -1.41 -38.61 10.86
CA GLY A 304 -1.26 -38.85 12.29
C GLY A 304 -0.34 -37.80 12.93
N GLU A 305 -0.52 -37.51 14.22
CA GLU A 305 0.13 -36.34 14.85
C GLU A 305 1.64 -36.27 14.67
N LYS A 306 2.35 -37.39 14.82
CA LYS A 306 3.81 -37.45 14.63
C LYS A 306 4.22 -37.20 13.17
N ALA A 307 3.45 -37.70 12.21
CA ALA A 307 3.66 -37.48 10.79
C ALA A 307 3.38 -36.01 10.42
N TRP A 308 2.37 -35.38 11.02
CA TRP A 308 2.14 -33.95 10.89
C TRP A 308 3.30 -33.12 11.47
N ARG A 309 3.78 -33.46 12.68
CA ARG A 309 4.96 -32.79 13.26
C ARG A 309 6.18 -32.91 12.34
N LEU A 310 6.41 -34.09 11.76
CA LEU A 310 7.48 -34.30 10.77
C LEU A 310 7.31 -33.38 9.56
N SER A 311 6.11 -33.28 8.97
CA SER A 311 5.88 -32.41 7.80
C SER A 311 6.13 -30.94 8.12
N ARG A 312 5.79 -30.49 9.34
CA ARG A 312 6.07 -29.12 9.80
C ARG A 312 7.56 -28.84 9.99
N ILE A 313 8.31 -29.80 10.55
CA ILE A 313 9.77 -29.71 10.70
C ILE A 313 10.42 -29.63 9.31
N VAL A 314 10.10 -30.56 8.41
CA VAL A 314 10.62 -30.57 7.04
C VAL A 314 10.25 -29.29 6.29
N GLY A 315 9.01 -28.82 6.48
CA GLY A 315 8.48 -27.60 5.86
C GLY A 315 9.18 -26.31 6.28
N ALA A 316 9.98 -26.31 7.35
CA ALA A 316 10.79 -25.14 7.71
C ALA A 316 12.17 -25.15 7.03
N VAL A 317 12.66 -26.30 6.58
CA VAL A 317 14.01 -26.48 6.06
C VAL A 317 14.10 -25.99 4.60
N PRO A 318 15.04 -25.10 4.25
CA PRO A 318 15.29 -24.72 2.86
C PRO A 318 15.54 -25.98 1.98
N PRO A 319 14.74 -26.24 0.94
CA PRO A 319 14.79 -27.50 0.20
C PRO A 319 16.16 -27.82 -0.42
N ALA A 320 16.84 -26.80 -0.98
CA ALA A 320 18.20 -26.91 -1.49
C ALA A 320 19.22 -27.54 -0.51
N LEU A 321 18.97 -27.46 0.81
CA LEU A 321 19.82 -28.08 1.81
C LEU A 321 19.87 -29.61 1.64
N TRP A 322 18.73 -30.25 1.37
CA TRP A 322 18.65 -31.70 1.21
C TRP A 322 19.47 -32.16 0.01
N SER A 323 19.31 -31.46 -1.13
CA SER A 323 20.09 -31.72 -2.34
C SER A 323 21.58 -31.56 -2.11
N ARG A 324 22.00 -30.49 -1.43
CA ARG A 324 23.40 -30.25 -1.07
C ARG A 324 23.95 -31.31 -0.12
N GLN A 325 23.19 -31.70 0.90
CA GLN A 325 23.63 -32.62 1.95
C GLN A 325 23.77 -34.05 1.43
N TRP A 326 22.88 -34.47 0.52
CA TRP A 326 22.86 -35.83 0.00
C TRP A 326 23.53 -35.98 -1.37
N GLY A 327 23.84 -34.87 -2.05
CA GLY A 327 24.46 -34.88 -3.38
C GLY A 327 23.51 -35.42 -4.45
N LEU A 328 22.21 -35.20 -4.29
CA LEU A 328 21.14 -35.72 -5.15
C LEU A 328 20.29 -34.58 -5.70
N ALA A 329 19.79 -34.76 -6.93
CA ALA A 329 18.81 -33.86 -7.52
C ALA A 329 17.46 -33.97 -6.78
N PRO A 330 16.63 -32.91 -6.75
CA PRO A 330 15.33 -32.94 -6.08
C PRO A 330 14.43 -34.10 -6.54
N ALA A 331 14.39 -34.40 -7.85
CA ALA A 331 13.60 -35.51 -8.39
C ALA A 331 14.07 -36.89 -7.91
N GLU A 332 15.38 -37.07 -7.66
CA GLU A 332 15.93 -38.30 -7.11
C GLU A 332 15.51 -38.45 -5.65
N ILE A 333 15.57 -37.37 -4.86
CA ILE A 333 15.12 -37.35 -3.47
C ILE A 333 13.63 -37.70 -3.34
N LEU A 334 12.78 -37.09 -4.17
CA LEU A 334 11.34 -37.39 -4.22
C LEU A 334 11.07 -38.84 -4.67
N THR A 335 11.95 -39.41 -5.50
CA THR A 335 11.87 -40.82 -5.89
C THR A 335 12.26 -41.74 -4.73
N LEU A 336 13.27 -41.38 -3.93
CA LEU A 336 13.68 -42.14 -2.75
C LEU A 336 12.59 -42.21 -1.68
N SER A 337 11.77 -41.17 -1.55
CA SER A 337 10.66 -41.18 -0.59
C SER A 337 9.48 -42.05 -1.03
N ARG A 338 9.47 -42.61 -2.26
CA ARG A 338 8.32 -43.37 -2.78
C ARG A 338 7.97 -44.60 -1.95
N ASP A 339 8.99 -45.29 -1.48
CA ASP A 339 8.87 -46.54 -0.71
C ASP A 339 8.87 -46.28 0.82
N SER A 340 8.92 -45.01 1.24
CA SER A 340 8.84 -44.64 2.65
C SER A 340 7.40 -44.72 3.15
N GLU A 341 7.19 -45.33 4.32
CA GLU A 341 5.90 -45.30 5.02
C GLU A 341 5.48 -43.86 5.41
N TRP A 342 6.43 -42.93 5.47
CA TRP A 342 6.22 -41.52 5.80
C TRP A 342 6.17 -40.60 4.58
N ARG A 343 6.00 -41.17 3.37
CA ARG A 343 6.00 -40.43 2.11
C ARG A 343 5.11 -39.21 2.13
N GLN A 344 3.87 -39.33 2.62
CA GLN A 344 2.92 -38.21 2.61
C GLN A 344 3.41 -37.04 3.48
N ALA A 345 3.93 -37.31 4.67
CA ALA A 345 4.50 -36.28 5.55
C ALA A 345 5.72 -35.59 4.92
N LEU A 346 6.59 -36.37 4.26
CA LEU A 346 7.75 -35.82 3.55
C LEU A 346 7.32 -34.93 2.38
N LEU A 347 6.38 -35.37 1.55
CA LEU A 347 5.88 -34.59 0.42
C LEU A 347 5.18 -33.31 0.87
N GLU A 348 4.30 -33.37 1.88
CA GLU A 348 3.67 -32.18 2.45
C GLU A 348 4.71 -31.20 3.02
N GLY A 349 5.75 -31.71 3.68
CA GLY A 349 6.85 -30.91 4.20
C GLY A 349 7.66 -30.24 3.08
N TRP A 350 8.11 -31.00 2.08
CA TRP A 350 8.90 -30.44 0.97
C TRP A 350 8.10 -29.47 0.12
N ALA A 351 6.81 -29.72 -0.14
CA ALA A 351 5.93 -28.78 -0.82
C ALA A 351 5.81 -27.45 -0.04
N LEU A 352 5.56 -27.54 1.27
CA LEU A 352 5.49 -26.38 2.16
C LEU A 352 6.80 -25.58 2.18
N ALA A 353 7.95 -26.27 2.29
CA ALA A 353 9.26 -25.64 2.26
C ALA A 353 9.52 -24.95 0.91
N THR A 354 9.14 -25.60 -0.20
CA THR A 354 9.29 -25.05 -1.55
C THR A 354 8.53 -23.73 -1.72
N ARG A 355 7.28 -23.64 -1.24
CA ARG A 355 6.54 -22.36 -1.25
C ARG A 355 7.18 -21.29 -0.36
N ARG A 356 7.68 -21.67 0.81
CA ARG A 356 8.27 -20.71 1.76
C ARG A 356 9.56 -20.10 1.25
N HIS A 357 10.38 -20.92 0.59
CA HIS A 357 11.74 -20.55 0.17
C HIS A 357 11.84 -20.26 -1.35
N CYS A 358 10.75 -20.40 -2.08
CA CYS A 358 10.65 -20.14 -3.53
C CYS A 358 11.72 -20.89 -4.36
N ASP A 359 11.99 -22.15 -4.01
CA ASP A 359 13.02 -22.98 -4.64
C ASP A 359 12.51 -23.55 -5.98
N SER A 360 13.05 -23.06 -7.10
CA SER A 360 12.59 -23.41 -8.45
C SER A 360 12.83 -24.88 -8.81
N ASP A 361 13.97 -25.43 -8.40
CA ASP A 361 14.38 -26.78 -8.79
C ASP A 361 13.52 -27.82 -8.07
N TRP A 362 13.19 -27.55 -6.80
CA TRP A 362 12.24 -28.35 -6.05
C TRP A 362 10.80 -28.19 -6.55
N ALA A 363 10.40 -26.98 -6.95
CA ALA A 363 9.08 -26.77 -7.55
C ALA A 363 8.92 -27.60 -8.83
N GLU A 364 9.91 -27.54 -9.73
CA GLU A 364 9.90 -28.32 -10.99
C GLU A 364 9.84 -29.83 -10.72
N ALA A 365 10.60 -30.32 -9.74
CA ALA A 365 10.61 -31.74 -9.40
C ALA A 365 9.30 -32.23 -8.72
N LEU A 366 8.57 -31.34 -8.06
CA LEU A 366 7.27 -31.65 -7.44
C LEU A 366 6.13 -31.67 -8.46
N LEU A 367 6.19 -30.89 -9.55
CA LEU A 367 5.12 -30.79 -10.56
C LEU A 367 4.58 -32.16 -11.04
N PRO A 368 5.41 -33.16 -11.40
CA PRO A 368 4.91 -34.43 -11.90
C PRO A 368 4.11 -35.25 -10.86
N LEU A 369 4.19 -34.88 -9.58
CA LEU A 369 3.45 -35.55 -8.50
C LEU A 369 2.04 -34.98 -8.31
N TYR A 370 1.73 -33.85 -8.94
CA TYR A 370 0.44 -33.16 -8.85
C TYR A 370 -0.18 -33.03 -10.25
N PRO A 371 -1.09 -33.94 -10.64
CA PRO A 371 -1.54 -34.11 -12.03
C PRO A 371 -2.41 -32.95 -12.57
N ASP A 372 -2.93 -32.09 -11.70
CA ASP A 372 -3.73 -30.92 -12.05
C ASP A 372 -3.34 -29.68 -11.23
N HIS A 373 -3.56 -28.51 -11.83
CA HIS A 373 -3.19 -27.22 -11.26
C HIS A 373 -3.86 -26.97 -9.89
N ASP A 374 -5.08 -27.45 -9.71
CA ASP A 374 -5.81 -27.26 -8.45
C ASP A 374 -5.18 -28.06 -7.30
N THR A 375 -4.75 -29.31 -7.53
CA THR A 375 -4.06 -30.10 -6.51
C THR A 375 -2.67 -29.54 -6.24
N LEU A 376 -1.99 -29.03 -7.27
CA LEU A 376 -0.71 -28.35 -7.12
C LEU A 376 -0.85 -27.09 -6.27
N THR A 377 -1.84 -26.23 -6.55
CA THR A 377 -2.06 -24.98 -5.80
C THR A 377 -2.58 -25.23 -4.39
N ALA A 378 -3.31 -26.33 -4.16
CA ALA A 378 -3.74 -26.73 -2.83
C ALA A 378 -2.59 -27.32 -1.99
N ALA A 379 -1.56 -27.89 -2.62
CA ALA A 379 -0.41 -28.49 -1.96
C ALA A 379 0.79 -27.54 -1.82
N LEU A 380 1.03 -26.68 -2.82
CA LEU A 380 2.05 -25.63 -2.80
C LEU A 380 1.60 -24.48 -1.95
#